data_AF-A0A2T6ZSI8-F1
#
_entry.id   AF-A0A2T6ZSI8-F1
#
_cell.length_a   1.000
_cell.length_b   1.000
_cell.length_c   1.000
_cell.angle_alpha   90.00
_cell.angle_beta   90.00
_cell.angle_gamma   90.00
#
_symmetry.space_group_name_H-M   'P 1'
#
loop_
_entity.id
_entity.type
_entity.pdbx_description
1 polymer ?
#
loop_
_entity_poly.entity_id
_entity_poly.type
_entity_poly.pdbx_seq_one_letter_code
_entity_poly.pdbx_strand_id
1 'polypeptide(L)'
;MEDLLSTSFDLLSSYDPIHIRKGLRCLEGFLAKMCLQSPSTPSKSGARTASAANSSVVGVTSRPKDAAFKEFLRLQSGFEWNVTIRLISCLERLLGRTNNGQNNLLILSTLDLIQGMLLLHPQSRKLFAREIHMNVLLDLLDAESNDAVQCATLLTLVCGLLDNPTNTRTFESLDGLATVTSLFKRRDTPREVKLKILEFLYFYLMPEVASPSAPTRTQGERSSSRKEARVEKTTEEKQKMLGEFMSNVEGLVADLKESQPFGMSFPKDDPKKPVHLTAALGYKAGMTTIVRDLDRPGAKMHKKEIVEAVTVIETPPMVVVGVVGYVETPRGLRSLTTVWAGHLSDDLKRRFYKNWYKSKKKAFTKYAKKHADGGKEIAHELERIKKYCTVVRVLAHSQIRKTPLKQKKTHLMEIQVNGGSIANKVDFASDNFEKEVNIHSIFEQDEMIDVIAVTKGRGFNGVTSRWGTKKLPRKTHKGLRKVACIGAWHPSHVQWTVARAGQDGYHHRTSVNHKVYRIGKGDKDDNASTDFDITKKTITPLGGFPRYGEIKNDFVMVKGSIPGVKKRVMTLRKSMFIHTSRKSLEKVELKWIDTSSKFGHGQYQTKEEKHQFLGTLKKDMVAA
;
A
#
# COMPACT_ATOMS: atom_id res chain seq x y z
N MET A 1 -30.08 18.35 -23.16
CA MET A 1 -29.62 17.59 -21.97
C MET A 1 -30.74 17.49 -20.96
N GLU A 2 -31.37 18.63 -20.68
CA GLU A 2 -32.60 18.75 -19.88
C GLU A 2 -33.71 17.81 -20.37
N ASP A 3 -34.04 17.77 -21.67
CA ASP A 3 -35.08 16.85 -22.18
C ASP A 3 -34.82 15.36 -21.90
N LEU A 4 -33.54 14.93 -21.97
CA LEU A 4 -33.14 13.56 -21.68
C LEU A 4 -33.24 13.24 -20.18
N LEU A 5 -32.90 14.21 -19.33
CA LEU A 5 -33.08 14.10 -17.88
C LEU A 5 -34.57 14.13 -17.53
N SER A 6 -35.37 14.97 -18.18
CA SER A 6 -36.82 15.09 -17.98
C SER A 6 -37.50 13.76 -18.27
N THR A 7 -37.27 13.22 -19.46
CA THR A 7 -37.80 11.90 -19.86
C THR A 7 -37.40 10.82 -18.85
N SER A 8 -36.16 10.85 -18.34
CA SER A 8 -35.71 9.87 -17.37
C SER A 8 -36.36 10.07 -15.99
N PHE A 9 -36.58 11.31 -15.57
CA PHE A 9 -37.24 11.64 -14.30
C PHE A 9 -38.72 11.31 -14.30
N ASP A 10 -39.42 11.50 -15.42
CA ASP A 10 -40.82 11.09 -15.59
C ASP A 10 -40.94 9.57 -15.45
N LEU A 11 -40.02 8.83 -16.10
CA LEU A 11 -39.93 7.37 -15.99
C LEU A 11 -39.62 6.90 -14.57
N LEU A 12 -38.71 7.59 -13.85
CA LEU A 12 -38.45 7.29 -12.44
C LEU A 12 -39.65 7.60 -11.55
N SER A 13 -40.44 8.63 -11.89
CA SER A 13 -41.62 9.06 -11.11
C SER A 13 -42.83 8.13 -11.29
N SER A 14 -42.80 7.22 -12.26
CA SER A 14 -43.84 6.20 -12.45
C SER A 14 -43.90 5.19 -11.30
N TYR A 15 -45.07 4.58 -11.10
CA TYR A 15 -45.25 3.46 -10.16
C TYR A 15 -44.91 2.10 -10.79
N ASP A 16 -44.87 2.00 -12.11
CA ASP A 16 -44.60 0.73 -12.79
C ASP A 16 -43.09 0.39 -12.76
N PRO A 17 -42.70 -0.79 -12.22
CA PRO A 17 -41.30 -1.21 -12.16
C PRO A 17 -40.60 -1.29 -13.52
N ILE A 18 -41.34 -1.47 -14.63
CA ILE A 18 -40.77 -1.48 -15.98
C ILE A 18 -40.33 -0.07 -16.38
N HIS A 19 -41.18 0.93 -16.11
CA HIS A 19 -40.87 2.34 -16.33
C HIS A 19 -39.68 2.81 -15.48
N ILE A 20 -39.66 2.45 -14.18
CA ILE A 20 -38.54 2.78 -13.29
C ILE A 20 -37.23 2.17 -13.82
N ARG A 21 -37.25 0.88 -14.21
CA ARG A 21 -36.08 0.21 -14.79
C ARG A 21 -35.58 0.92 -16.05
N LYS A 22 -36.51 1.34 -16.92
CA LYS A 22 -36.17 2.08 -18.15
C LYS A 22 -35.53 3.44 -17.81
N GLY A 23 -36.08 4.17 -16.85
CA GLY A 23 -35.53 5.44 -16.36
C GLY A 23 -34.12 5.29 -15.80
N LEU A 24 -33.89 4.29 -14.93
CA LEU A 24 -32.55 4.00 -14.37
C LEU A 24 -31.54 3.65 -15.47
N ARG A 25 -31.91 2.81 -16.45
CA ARG A 25 -31.03 2.48 -17.59
C ARG A 25 -30.73 3.68 -18.49
N CYS A 26 -31.71 4.56 -18.69
CA CYS A 26 -31.52 5.81 -19.44
C CYS A 26 -30.49 6.71 -18.75
N LEU A 27 -30.60 6.87 -17.42
CA LEU A 27 -29.62 7.62 -16.63
C LEU A 27 -28.24 6.97 -16.64
N GLU A 28 -28.17 5.65 -16.45
CA GLU A 28 -26.92 4.89 -16.50
C GLU A 28 -26.22 5.06 -17.86
N GLY A 29 -26.96 4.88 -18.95
CA GLY A 29 -26.45 5.05 -20.31
C GLY A 29 -26.02 6.50 -20.60
N PHE A 30 -26.73 7.49 -20.06
CA PHE A 30 -26.36 8.89 -20.15
C PHE A 30 -25.05 9.18 -19.39
N LEU A 31 -24.96 8.79 -18.12
CA LEU A 31 -23.75 8.95 -17.31
C LEU A 31 -22.55 8.19 -17.88
N ALA A 32 -22.77 6.98 -18.41
CA ALA A 32 -21.73 6.21 -19.07
C ALA A 32 -21.17 6.95 -20.30
N LYS A 33 -22.02 7.54 -21.15
CA LYS A 33 -21.59 8.36 -22.28
C LYS A 33 -20.75 9.56 -21.82
N MET A 34 -21.18 10.25 -20.75
CA MET A 34 -20.43 11.37 -20.18
C MET A 34 -19.06 10.96 -19.62
N CYS A 35 -19.00 9.82 -18.94
CA CYS A 35 -17.76 9.29 -18.37
C CYS A 35 -16.81 8.71 -19.44
N LEU A 36 -17.34 8.21 -20.56
CA LEU A 36 -16.56 7.52 -21.60
C LEU A 36 -16.20 8.39 -22.81
N GLN A 37 -16.84 9.55 -23.02
CA GLN A 37 -16.49 10.46 -24.12
C GLN A 37 -15.04 10.96 -24.00
N SER A 38 -14.22 10.63 -24.99
CA SER A 38 -12.91 11.24 -25.26
C SER A 38 -13.13 12.56 -26.00
N PRO A 39 -12.29 13.61 -25.79
CA PRO A 39 -12.37 14.82 -26.60
C PRO A 39 -12.27 14.45 -28.09
N SER A 40 -13.24 14.94 -28.86
CA SER A 40 -13.44 14.67 -30.28
C SER A 40 -12.28 15.19 -31.13
N THR A 41 -11.56 14.29 -31.80
CA THR A 41 -10.94 14.56 -33.12
C THR A 41 -11.96 14.21 -34.21
N PRO A 42 -12.07 15.00 -35.29
CA PRO A 42 -13.04 14.73 -36.35
C PRO A 42 -12.70 13.42 -37.08
N SER A 43 -13.75 12.64 -37.33
CA SER A 43 -13.70 11.25 -37.77
C SER A 43 -13.31 11.08 -39.25
N LYS A 44 -12.45 10.10 -39.52
CA LYS A 44 -12.59 9.23 -40.71
C LYS A 44 -13.00 7.83 -40.24
N SER A 45 -13.92 7.27 -41.02
CA SER A 45 -14.69 6.03 -40.89
C SER A 45 -13.90 4.74 -40.64
N GLY A 46 -14.51 3.77 -39.94
CA GLY A 46 -14.20 2.35 -40.16
C GLY A 46 -14.42 1.40 -38.97
N ALA A 47 -15.45 0.56 -39.09
CA ALA A 47 -15.65 -0.78 -38.52
C ALA A 47 -15.89 -0.95 -36.99
N ARG A 48 -17.08 -1.51 -36.70
CA ARG A 48 -17.51 -2.07 -35.42
C ARG A 48 -16.81 -3.41 -35.17
N THR A 49 -16.37 -3.65 -33.93
CA THR A 49 -16.31 -4.99 -33.33
C THR A 49 -16.50 -4.88 -31.83
N ALA A 50 -17.48 -5.62 -31.31
CA ALA A 50 -17.84 -5.68 -29.91
C ALA A 50 -16.82 -6.54 -29.14
N SER A 51 -16.20 -5.97 -28.09
CA SER A 51 -15.67 -6.75 -26.97
C SER A 51 -15.57 -5.88 -25.72
N ALA A 52 -16.01 -6.45 -24.60
CA ALA A 52 -16.21 -5.81 -23.31
C ALA A 52 -14.94 -5.10 -22.80
N ALA A 53 -15.02 -3.78 -22.65
CA ALA A 53 -13.94 -2.93 -22.16
C ALA A 53 -14.10 -2.65 -20.66
N ASN A 54 -13.20 -3.20 -19.85
CA ASN A 54 -12.93 -2.72 -18.49
C ASN A 54 -12.31 -1.33 -18.58
N SER A 55 -13.13 -0.30 -18.35
CA SER A 55 -12.73 1.11 -18.35
C SER A 55 -12.10 1.50 -17.01
N SER A 56 -10.96 2.18 -17.09
CA SER A 56 -10.26 2.75 -15.94
C SER A 56 -11.00 3.98 -15.42
N VAL A 57 -11.42 3.95 -14.15
CA VAL A 57 -12.00 5.09 -13.43
C VAL A 57 -10.95 6.20 -13.33
N VAL A 58 -11.20 7.31 -14.02
CA VAL A 58 -10.40 8.54 -13.95
C VAL A 58 -11.05 9.47 -12.93
N GLY A 59 -10.26 9.98 -11.98
CA GLY A 59 -10.73 10.91 -10.95
C GLY A 59 -11.39 12.16 -11.55
N VAL A 60 -12.48 12.58 -10.92
CA VAL A 60 -13.44 13.60 -11.39
C VAL A 60 -12.83 15.01 -11.53
N THR A 61 -11.69 15.27 -10.90
CA THR A 61 -11.00 16.56 -10.97
C THR A 61 -10.21 16.81 -12.26
N SER A 62 -10.10 15.83 -13.17
CA SER A 62 -9.24 15.95 -14.37
C SER A 62 -9.97 16.12 -15.72
N ARG A 63 -11.26 16.49 -15.76
CA ARG A 63 -11.95 16.84 -17.04
C ARG A 63 -12.58 18.25 -17.08
N PRO A 64 -11.80 19.34 -17.05
CA PRO A 64 -12.35 20.71 -17.10
C PRO A 64 -12.61 21.23 -18.53
N LYS A 65 -12.61 20.40 -19.58
CA LYS A 65 -12.67 20.86 -20.98
C LYS A 65 -13.84 20.34 -21.83
N ASP A 66 -14.68 19.46 -21.32
CA ASP A 66 -15.88 19.03 -22.03
C ASP A 66 -17.05 19.96 -21.68
N ALA A 67 -17.57 20.67 -22.68
CA ALA A 67 -18.68 21.62 -22.51
C ALA A 67 -19.95 20.91 -22.02
N ALA A 68 -20.20 19.68 -22.48
CA ALA A 68 -21.36 18.89 -22.05
C ALA A 68 -21.22 18.47 -20.58
N PHE A 69 -20.02 18.10 -20.14
CA PHE A 69 -19.77 17.74 -18.75
C PHE A 69 -19.88 18.93 -17.79
N LYS A 70 -19.40 20.12 -18.20
CA LYS A 70 -19.60 21.35 -17.41
C LYS A 70 -21.07 21.71 -17.26
N GLU A 71 -21.81 21.63 -18.36
CA GLU A 71 -23.23 21.94 -18.36
C GLU A 71 -24.01 20.95 -17.48
N PHE A 72 -23.67 19.67 -17.53
CA PHE A 72 -24.22 18.69 -16.59
C PHE A 72 -23.92 19.03 -15.13
N LEU A 73 -22.68 19.35 -14.77
CA LEU A 73 -22.34 19.74 -13.40
C LEU A 73 -23.07 21.02 -12.95
N ARG A 74 -23.31 21.96 -13.87
CA ARG A 74 -24.16 23.13 -13.64
C ARG A 74 -25.59 22.72 -13.31
N LEU A 75 -26.18 21.82 -14.11
CA LEU A 75 -27.52 21.28 -13.86
C LEU A 75 -27.60 20.52 -12.53
N GLN A 76 -26.57 19.76 -12.14
CA GLN A 76 -26.52 19.06 -10.86
C GLN A 76 -26.41 19.99 -9.64
N SER A 77 -25.94 21.22 -9.85
CA SER A 77 -25.89 22.23 -8.78
C SER A 77 -27.25 22.88 -8.51
N GLY A 78 -28.18 22.83 -9.48
CA GLY A 78 -29.58 23.28 -9.32
C GLY A 78 -30.47 22.19 -8.72
N PHE A 79 -31.59 22.57 -8.09
CA PHE A 79 -32.51 21.60 -7.46
C PHE A 79 -33.38 20.85 -8.49
N GLU A 80 -33.78 21.51 -9.57
CA GLU A 80 -34.72 20.96 -10.58
C GLU A 80 -34.16 19.73 -11.28
N TRP A 81 -32.87 19.78 -11.64
CA TRP A 81 -32.18 18.79 -12.47
C TRP A 81 -31.17 17.92 -11.72
N ASN A 82 -31.16 17.99 -10.38
CA ASN A 82 -30.28 17.16 -9.56
C ASN A 82 -30.73 15.70 -9.58
N VAL A 83 -29.93 14.87 -10.22
CA VAL A 83 -30.19 13.44 -10.38
C VAL A 83 -30.18 12.72 -9.03
N THR A 84 -29.30 13.11 -8.09
CA THR A 84 -29.24 12.50 -6.76
C THR A 84 -30.54 12.71 -5.98
N ILE A 85 -31.16 13.90 -6.04
CA ILE A 85 -32.45 14.17 -5.39
C ILE A 85 -33.54 13.24 -5.94
N ARG A 86 -33.60 13.12 -7.28
CA ARG A 86 -34.60 12.25 -7.95
C ARG A 86 -34.39 10.77 -7.66
N LEU A 87 -33.14 10.32 -7.56
CA LEU A 87 -32.82 8.95 -7.18
C LEU A 87 -33.15 8.67 -5.71
N ILE A 88 -32.92 9.61 -4.78
CA ILE A 88 -33.33 9.46 -3.37
C ILE A 88 -34.85 9.36 -3.28
N SER A 89 -35.59 10.20 -4.00
CA SER A 89 -37.07 10.15 -4.05
C SER A 89 -37.61 8.87 -4.69
N CYS A 90 -36.84 8.28 -5.62
CA CYS A 90 -37.14 6.96 -6.18
C CYS A 90 -36.89 5.86 -5.14
N LEU A 91 -35.78 5.94 -4.39
CA LEU A 91 -35.40 4.99 -3.37
C LEU A 91 -36.41 4.93 -2.22
N GLU A 92 -36.88 6.09 -1.75
CA GLU A 92 -37.94 6.21 -0.75
C GLU A 92 -39.24 5.50 -1.19
N ARG A 93 -39.64 5.64 -2.46
CA ARG A 93 -40.82 4.93 -3.00
C ARG A 93 -40.61 3.43 -3.21
N LEU A 94 -39.38 2.99 -3.43
CA LEU A 94 -39.05 1.57 -3.55
C LEU A 94 -38.99 0.88 -2.18
N LEU A 95 -38.62 1.61 -1.12
CA LEU A 95 -38.65 1.14 0.27
C LEU A 95 -40.06 0.79 0.74
N GLY A 96 -41.06 1.57 0.35
CA GLY A 96 -42.47 1.31 0.69
C GLY A 96 -43.12 0.11 -0.03
N ARG A 97 -42.36 -0.68 -0.82
CA ARG A 97 -42.88 -1.82 -1.59
C ARG A 97 -42.45 -3.15 -0.97
N THR A 98 -43.17 -4.22 -1.31
CA THR A 98 -42.84 -5.57 -0.84
C THR A 98 -41.44 -6.01 -1.28
N ASN A 99 -40.73 -6.68 -0.37
CA ASN A 99 -39.38 -7.22 -0.57
C ASN A 99 -39.39 -8.41 -1.54
N ASN A 100 -39.51 -8.13 -2.82
CA ASN A 100 -39.40 -9.12 -3.90
C ASN A 100 -38.09 -8.93 -4.69
N GLY A 101 -37.63 -9.98 -5.38
CA GLY A 101 -36.36 -9.96 -6.11
C GLY A 101 -36.28 -8.85 -7.17
N GLN A 102 -37.41 -8.48 -7.77
CA GLN A 102 -37.46 -7.40 -8.76
C GLN A 102 -37.28 -6.01 -8.14
N ASN A 103 -37.88 -5.76 -6.98
CA ASN A 103 -37.74 -4.52 -6.21
C ASN A 103 -36.30 -4.35 -5.72
N ASN A 104 -35.70 -5.42 -5.19
CA ASN A 104 -34.30 -5.43 -4.75
C ASN A 104 -33.33 -5.06 -5.89
N LEU A 105 -33.58 -5.55 -7.11
CA LEU A 105 -32.77 -5.16 -8.28
C LEU A 105 -32.90 -3.67 -8.62
N LEU A 106 -34.08 -3.09 -8.48
CA LEU A 106 -34.28 -1.65 -8.71
C LEU A 106 -33.59 -0.81 -7.63
N ILE A 107 -33.66 -1.23 -6.36
CA ILE A 107 -32.96 -0.60 -5.24
C ILE A 107 -31.44 -0.62 -5.49
N LEU A 108 -30.88 -1.77 -5.85
CA LEU A 108 -29.45 -1.91 -6.17
C LEU A 108 -29.01 -0.98 -7.31
N SER A 109 -29.76 -0.97 -8.43
CA SER A 109 -29.46 -0.05 -9.54
C SER A 109 -29.57 1.43 -9.14
N THR A 110 -30.50 1.76 -8.23
CA THR A 110 -30.65 3.13 -7.71
C THR A 110 -29.47 3.52 -6.82
N LEU A 111 -29.05 2.64 -5.90
CA LEU A 111 -27.89 2.86 -5.03
C LEU A 111 -26.58 3.00 -5.83
N ASP A 112 -26.37 2.16 -6.86
CA ASP A 112 -25.21 2.24 -7.74
C ASP A 112 -25.15 3.58 -8.49
N LEU A 113 -26.29 4.08 -8.97
CA LEU A 113 -26.36 5.40 -9.61
C LEU A 113 -26.13 6.54 -8.61
N ILE A 114 -26.65 6.44 -7.38
CA ILE A 114 -26.37 7.41 -6.31
C ILE A 114 -24.87 7.44 -6.03
N GLN A 115 -24.22 6.29 -5.85
CA GLN A 115 -22.76 6.21 -5.65
C GLN A 115 -22.01 6.88 -6.79
N GLY A 116 -22.34 6.55 -8.05
CA GLY A 116 -21.76 7.19 -9.22
C GLY A 116 -21.91 8.71 -9.22
N MET A 117 -23.10 9.21 -8.87
CA MET A 117 -23.39 10.64 -8.79
C MET A 117 -22.64 11.35 -7.66
N LEU A 118 -22.50 10.74 -6.48
CA LEU A 118 -21.76 11.32 -5.35
C LEU A 118 -20.25 11.38 -5.59
N LEU A 119 -19.74 10.51 -6.47
CA LEU A 119 -18.37 10.57 -6.95
C LEU A 119 -18.21 11.66 -8.01
N LEU A 120 -19.14 11.75 -8.98
CA LEU A 120 -19.12 12.74 -10.07
C LEU A 120 -19.39 14.18 -9.63
N HIS A 121 -20.26 14.38 -8.64
CA HIS A 121 -20.66 15.69 -8.15
C HIS A 121 -20.59 15.72 -6.61
N PRO A 122 -19.41 16.02 -6.02
CA PRO A 122 -19.22 16.00 -4.57
C PRO A 122 -20.15 16.92 -3.79
N GLN A 123 -20.67 18.01 -4.39
CA GLN A 123 -21.63 18.89 -3.72
C GLN A 123 -22.96 18.18 -3.43
N SER A 124 -23.36 17.19 -4.22
CA SER A 124 -24.57 16.38 -3.95
C SER A 124 -24.47 15.59 -2.64
N ARG A 125 -23.27 15.38 -2.07
CA ARG A 125 -23.13 14.76 -0.75
C ARG A 125 -23.84 15.56 0.33
N LYS A 126 -23.90 16.90 0.22
CA LYS A 126 -24.57 17.77 1.19
C LYS A 126 -26.06 17.46 1.37
N LEU A 127 -26.69 16.75 0.42
CA LEU A 127 -28.08 16.31 0.56
C LEU A 127 -28.26 15.40 1.78
N PHE A 128 -27.27 14.57 2.09
CA PHE A 128 -27.30 13.65 3.24
C PHE A 128 -27.08 14.33 4.59
N ALA A 129 -26.88 15.65 4.63
CA ALA A 129 -26.95 16.41 5.88
C ALA A 129 -28.39 16.51 6.41
N ARG A 130 -29.39 16.34 5.53
CA ARG A 130 -30.81 16.32 5.89
C ARG A 130 -31.17 14.94 6.43
N GLU A 131 -31.84 14.94 7.58
CA GLU A 131 -32.22 13.71 8.29
C GLU A 131 -33.08 12.78 7.43
N ILE A 132 -34.05 13.33 6.69
CA ILE A 132 -34.94 12.58 5.80
C ILE A 132 -34.14 11.73 4.79
N HIS A 133 -33.10 12.30 4.17
CA HIS A 133 -32.31 11.59 3.17
C HIS A 133 -31.33 10.58 3.78
N MET A 134 -30.84 10.83 4.99
CA MET A 134 -30.00 9.88 5.71
C MET A 134 -30.82 8.69 6.21
N ASN A 135 -32.03 8.92 6.73
CA ASN A 135 -32.93 7.85 7.18
C ASN A 135 -33.25 6.85 6.06
N VAL A 136 -33.47 7.32 4.83
CA VAL A 136 -33.65 6.42 3.67
C VAL A 136 -32.50 5.41 3.52
N LEU A 137 -31.25 5.81 3.82
CA LEU A 137 -30.12 4.87 3.81
C LEU A 137 -30.07 4.00 5.07
N LEU A 138 -30.47 4.50 6.23
CA LEU A 138 -30.50 3.72 7.46
C LEU A 138 -31.58 2.65 7.44
N ASP A 139 -32.76 2.94 6.88
CA ASP A 139 -33.88 2.00 6.74
C ASP A 139 -33.51 0.81 5.82
N LEU A 140 -32.66 1.04 4.82
CA LEU A 140 -32.13 -0.02 3.95
C LEU A 140 -31.10 -0.93 4.64
N LEU A 141 -30.61 -0.55 5.82
CA LEU A 141 -29.77 -1.41 6.66
C LEU A 141 -30.58 -2.27 7.62
N ASP A 142 -31.91 -2.20 7.58
CA ASP A 142 -32.74 -3.03 8.44
C ASP A 142 -32.56 -4.53 8.13
N ALA A 143 -32.79 -5.31 9.17
CA ALA A 143 -32.79 -6.76 9.28
C ALA A 143 -33.40 -7.52 8.09
N GLU A 144 -34.54 -7.00 7.63
CA GLU A 144 -35.40 -7.65 6.65
C GLU A 144 -34.97 -7.36 5.21
N SER A 145 -34.01 -6.43 5.06
CA SER A 145 -33.45 -6.07 3.77
C SER A 145 -32.51 -7.14 3.23
N ASN A 146 -32.46 -7.26 1.91
CA ASN A 146 -31.60 -8.23 1.23
C ASN A 146 -30.11 -7.93 1.48
N ASP A 147 -29.30 -8.98 1.66
CA ASP A 147 -27.85 -8.89 1.90
C ASP A 147 -27.10 -7.99 0.89
N ALA A 148 -27.45 -8.09 -0.41
CA ALA A 148 -26.82 -7.28 -1.45
C ALA A 148 -27.20 -5.80 -1.30
N VAL A 149 -28.44 -5.51 -0.91
CA VAL A 149 -28.94 -4.15 -0.65
C VAL A 149 -28.22 -3.56 0.57
N GLN A 150 -28.05 -4.32 1.65
CA GLN A 150 -27.28 -3.88 2.82
C GLN A 150 -25.83 -3.56 2.46
N CYS A 151 -25.16 -4.43 1.67
CA CYS A 151 -23.81 -4.19 1.18
C CYS A 151 -23.70 -2.92 0.32
N ALA A 152 -24.62 -2.73 -0.63
CA ALA A 152 -24.64 -1.56 -1.50
C ALA A 152 -24.95 -0.27 -0.71
N THR A 153 -25.82 -0.36 0.30
CA THR A 153 -26.18 0.75 1.18
C THR A 153 -25.00 1.20 2.03
N LEU A 154 -24.24 0.27 2.63
CA LEU A 154 -23.01 0.59 3.36
C LEU A 154 -21.97 1.29 2.49
N LEU A 155 -21.81 0.87 1.23
CA LEU A 155 -20.94 1.55 0.27
C LEU A 155 -21.45 2.96 -0.08
N THR A 156 -22.77 3.11 -0.23
CA THR A 156 -23.41 4.40 -0.51
C THR A 156 -23.24 5.37 0.66
N LEU A 157 -23.35 4.87 1.91
CA LEU A 157 -23.03 5.62 3.12
C LEU A 157 -21.57 6.10 3.12
N VAL A 158 -20.60 5.23 2.79
CA VAL A 158 -19.19 5.66 2.65
C VAL A 158 -19.08 6.82 1.66
N CYS A 159 -19.69 6.71 0.47
CA CYS A 159 -19.66 7.78 -0.54
C CYS A 159 -20.36 9.08 -0.09
N GLY A 160 -21.44 8.97 0.70
CA GLY A 160 -22.19 10.11 1.23
C GLY A 160 -21.45 10.83 2.36
N LEU A 161 -20.74 10.09 3.23
CA LEU A 161 -20.02 10.63 4.38
C LEU A 161 -18.61 11.12 4.03
N LEU A 162 -18.04 10.68 2.90
CA LEU A 162 -16.68 11.00 2.49
C LEU A 162 -16.44 12.53 2.40
N ASP A 163 -15.43 13.00 3.12
CA ASP A 163 -14.99 14.40 3.22
C ASP A 163 -16.11 15.39 3.63
N ASN A 164 -17.15 14.91 4.31
CA ASN A 164 -18.27 15.75 4.75
C ASN A 164 -18.67 15.46 6.21
N PRO A 165 -17.98 16.10 7.19
CA PRO A 165 -18.23 15.91 8.61
C PRO A 165 -19.69 16.15 9.02
N THR A 166 -20.37 17.12 8.41
CA THR A 166 -21.79 17.42 8.71
C THR A 166 -22.68 16.20 8.50
N ASN A 167 -22.51 15.47 7.40
CA ASN A 167 -23.27 14.25 7.14
C ASN A 167 -22.95 13.16 8.18
N THR A 168 -21.70 13.09 8.64
CA THR A 168 -21.29 12.14 9.69
C THR A 168 -21.98 12.47 11.01
N ARG A 169 -22.20 13.76 11.31
CA ARG A 169 -23.00 14.18 12.48
C ARG A 169 -24.47 13.83 12.34
N THR A 170 -25.08 14.04 11.18
CA THR A 170 -26.46 13.62 10.91
C THR A 170 -26.62 12.10 11.04
N PHE A 171 -25.65 11.33 10.53
CA PHE A 171 -25.64 9.87 10.69
C PHE A 171 -25.55 9.45 12.17
N GLU A 172 -24.73 10.13 12.97
CA GLU A 172 -24.61 9.86 14.40
C GLU A 172 -25.86 10.26 15.19
N SER A 173 -26.50 11.38 14.85
CA SER A 173 -27.70 11.85 15.55
C SER A 173 -28.93 10.99 15.27
N LEU A 174 -28.93 10.25 14.17
CA LEU A 174 -29.97 9.30 13.78
C LEU A 174 -29.64 7.87 14.21
N ASP A 175 -28.82 7.70 15.26
CA ASP A 175 -28.40 6.41 15.80
C ASP A 175 -27.77 5.45 14.76
N GLY A 176 -27.18 5.99 13.69
CA GLY A 176 -26.61 5.18 12.60
C GLY A 176 -25.50 4.24 13.08
N LEU A 177 -24.74 4.64 14.11
CA LEU A 177 -23.75 3.76 14.76
C LEU A 177 -24.43 2.58 15.46
N ALA A 178 -25.55 2.80 16.14
CA ALA A 178 -26.32 1.73 16.76
C ALA A 178 -26.87 0.76 15.71
N THR A 179 -27.41 1.27 14.61
CA THR A 179 -27.94 0.46 13.49
C THR A 179 -26.86 -0.44 12.87
N VAL A 180 -25.70 0.14 12.52
CA VAL A 180 -24.60 -0.60 11.89
C VAL A 180 -23.99 -1.63 12.85
N THR A 181 -23.82 -1.28 14.13
CA THR A 181 -23.23 -2.19 15.11
C THR A 181 -24.20 -3.28 15.57
N SER A 182 -25.51 -3.00 15.61
CA SER A 182 -26.57 -3.98 15.83
C SER A 182 -26.58 -5.01 14.70
N LEU A 183 -26.56 -4.55 13.44
CA LEU A 183 -26.45 -5.42 12.26
C LEU A 183 -25.16 -6.25 12.30
N PHE A 184 -24.04 -5.70 12.79
CA PHE A 184 -22.79 -6.46 12.93
C PHE A 184 -22.87 -7.57 13.99
N LYS A 185 -23.52 -7.29 15.13
CA LYS A 185 -23.62 -8.21 16.28
C LYS A 185 -24.58 -9.38 16.03
N ARG A 186 -25.55 -9.19 15.13
CA ARG A 186 -26.53 -10.20 14.74
C ARG A 186 -25.89 -11.49 14.24
N ARG A 187 -26.47 -12.63 14.64
CA ARG A 187 -25.92 -13.96 14.32
C ARG A 187 -26.24 -14.38 12.89
N ASP A 188 -27.41 -13.98 12.41
CA ASP A 188 -27.99 -14.20 11.10
C ASP A 188 -27.35 -13.35 10.00
N THR A 189 -26.69 -12.24 10.34
CA THR A 189 -26.05 -11.38 9.34
C THR A 189 -24.92 -12.11 8.60
N PRO A 190 -24.94 -12.12 7.25
CA PRO A 190 -23.98 -12.83 6.42
C PRO A 190 -22.56 -12.32 6.61
N ARG A 191 -21.59 -13.19 6.30
CA ARG A 191 -20.17 -12.83 6.37
C ARG A 191 -19.82 -11.66 5.46
N GLU A 192 -20.42 -11.57 4.27
CA GLU A 192 -20.15 -10.50 3.31
C GLU A 192 -20.59 -9.12 3.84
N VAL A 193 -21.80 -9.04 4.39
CA VAL A 193 -22.32 -7.83 5.05
C VAL A 193 -21.44 -7.46 6.24
N LYS A 194 -21.05 -8.43 7.09
CA LYS A 194 -20.13 -8.17 8.23
C LYS A 194 -18.79 -7.60 7.79
N LEU A 195 -18.24 -8.05 6.66
CA LEU A 195 -17.01 -7.49 6.09
C LEU A 195 -17.23 -6.05 5.62
N LYS A 196 -18.35 -5.75 4.96
CA LYS A 196 -18.70 -4.39 4.53
C LYS A 196 -18.93 -3.44 5.71
N ILE A 197 -19.55 -3.92 6.78
CA ILE A 197 -19.68 -3.15 8.02
C ILE A 197 -18.30 -2.86 8.61
N LEU A 198 -17.41 -3.85 8.64
CA LEU A 198 -16.07 -3.66 9.18
C LEU A 198 -15.24 -2.68 8.32
N GLU A 199 -15.37 -2.71 7.00
CA GLU A 199 -14.82 -1.68 6.09
C GLU A 199 -15.39 -0.28 6.39
N PHE A 200 -16.70 -0.18 6.60
CA PHE A 200 -17.36 1.06 6.99
C PHE A 200 -16.88 1.59 8.34
N LEU A 201 -16.72 0.73 9.35
CA LEU A 201 -16.22 1.12 10.68
C LEU A 201 -14.77 1.59 10.61
N TYR A 202 -13.92 0.96 9.80
CA TYR A 202 -12.58 1.48 9.54
C TYR A 202 -12.62 2.87 8.91
N PHE A 203 -13.46 3.06 7.89
CA PHE A 203 -13.69 4.37 7.27
C PHE A 203 -14.19 5.40 8.28
N TYR A 204 -15.17 5.06 9.13
CA TYR A 204 -15.71 5.95 10.14
C TYR A 204 -14.63 6.41 11.13
N LEU A 205 -13.76 5.50 11.58
CA LEU A 205 -12.64 5.77 12.48
C LEU A 205 -11.48 6.54 11.81
N MET A 206 -11.49 6.70 10.48
CA MET A 206 -10.49 7.53 9.82
C MET A 206 -10.60 8.99 10.28
N PRO A 207 -9.45 9.71 10.37
CA PRO A 207 -9.45 11.12 10.73
C PRO A 207 -10.25 11.95 9.72
N GLU A 208 -11.11 12.83 10.21
CA GLU A 208 -11.80 13.82 9.36
C GLU A 208 -10.83 14.88 8.86
N VAL A 209 -10.82 15.08 7.54
CA VAL A 209 -10.03 16.12 6.87
C VAL A 209 -10.88 17.39 6.78
N ALA A 210 -10.32 18.52 7.17
CA ALA A 210 -10.99 19.82 7.03
C ALA A 210 -11.29 20.10 5.56
N SER A 211 -12.55 20.41 5.25
CA SER A 211 -12.93 20.93 3.94
C SER A 211 -12.35 22.34 3.79
N PRO A 212 -11.59 22.66 2.73
CA PRO A 212 -11.16 24.03 2.48
C PRO A 212 -12.38 24.86 2.07
N SER A 213 -13.04 25.51 3.03
CA SER A 213 -14.06 26.51 2.72
C SER A 213 -13.41 27.71 2.04
N ALA A 214 -14.00 28.11 0.91
CA ALA A 214 -13.69 29.33 0.15
C ALA A 214 -13.69 30.59 1.05
N PRO A 215 -12.97 31.67 0.67
CA PRO A 215 -12.80 32.84 1.51
C PRO A 215 -14.14 33.55 1.74
N THR A 216 -14.62 33.56 2.97
CA THR A 216 -15.79 34.35 3.37
C THR A 216 -15.42 35.84 3.28
N ARG A 217 -16.13 36.56 2.40
CA ARG A 217 -16.12 38.02 2.32
C ARG A 217 -16.50 38.62 3.68
N THR A 218 -15.77 39.66 4.04
CA THR A 218 -16.07 40.60 5.12
C THR A 218 -17.43 41.25 4.94
N GLN A 219 -18.25 41.23 5.99
CA GLN A 219 -19.05 42.38 6.45
C GLN A 219 -19.55 42.09 7.87
N GLY A 220 -19.41 43.08 8.74
CA GLY A 220 -19.65 42.93 10.17
C GLY A 220 -21.12 43.05 10.53
N GLU A 221 -21.51 42.35 11.58
CA GLU A 221 -22.59 42.71 12.49
C GLU A 221 -22.37 41.99 13.82
N ARG A 222 -22.49 42.73 14.92
CA ARG A 222 -22.42 42.23 16.29
C ARG A 222 -23.72 41.49 16.62
N SER A 223 -23.68 40.23 17.06
CA SER A 223 -24.62 39.72 18.08
C SER A 223 -24.26 38.33 18.62
N SER A 224 -24.39 38.22 19.95
CA SER A 224 -24.61 37.05 20.83
C SER A 224 -23.71 35.81 20.74
N SER A 225 -23.09 35.52 21.88
CA SER A 225 -22.39 34.28 22.21
C SER A 225 -23.30 33.05 22.17
N ARG A 226 -23.24 32.29 21.07
CA ARG A 226 -23.59 30.87 21.04
C ARG A 226 -22.31 30.12 20.67
N LYS A 227 -21.79 29.28 21.57
CA LYS A 227 -20.65 28.38 21.26
C LYS A 227 -21.10 27.47 20.11
N GLU A 228 -20.72 27.79 18.87
CA GLU A 228 -20.92 26.87 17.76
C GLU A 228 -20.09 25.62 18.02
N ALA A 229 -20.77 24.48 18.16
CA ALA A 229 -20.13 23.20 18.39
C ALA A 229 -19.26 22.82 17.19
N ARG A 230 -18.01 22.42 17.46
CA ARG A 230 -17.07 21.98 16.43
C ARG A 230 -17.64 20.78 15.66
N VAL A 231 -17.81 20.93 14.34
CA VAL A 231 -18.42 19.90 13.46
C VAL A 231 -17.49 18.68 13.26
N GLU A 232 -16.17 18.86 13.37
CA GLU A 232 -15.18 17.79 13.20
C GLU A 232 -14.88 17.08 14.52
N LYS A 233 -14.86 15.73 14.51
CA LYS A 233 -14.42 14.91 15.66
C LYS A 233 -13.10 14.19 15.36
N THR A 234 -12.25 14.12 16.39
CA THR A 234 -11.00 13.36 16.40
C THR A 234 -11.25 11.86 16.37
N THR A 235 -10.25 11.07 15.96
CA THR A 235 -10.34 9.60 16.00
C THR A 235 -10.60 9.08 17.42
N GLU A 236 -10.11 9.75 18.46
CA GLU A 236 -10.34 9.40 19.87
C GLU A 236 -11.79 9.65 20.29
N GLU A 237 -12.37 10.79 19.89
CA GLU A 237 -13.79 11.10 20.15
C GLU A 237 -14.71 10.11 19.41
N LYS A 238 -14.40 9.77 18.16
CA LYS A 238 -15.12 8.74 17.40
C LYS A 238 -14.95 7.35 17.99
N GLN A 239 -13.75 7.01 18.48
CA GLN A 239 -13.48 5.76 19.18
C GLN A 239 -14.33 5.67 20.45
N LYS A 240 -14.47 6.76 21.21
CA LYS A 240 -15.32 6.80 22.40
C LYS A 240 -16.79 6.53 22.06
N MET A 241 -17.33 7.20 21.04
CA MET A 241 -18.73 7.00 20.63
C MET A 241 -18.99 5.61 20.07
N LEU A 242 -18.10 5.08 19.23
CA LEU A 242 -18.22 3.70 18.76
C LEU A 242 -18.05 2.71 19.93
N GLY A 243 -17.24 3.07 20.93
CA GLY A 243 -17.02 2.30 22.16
C GLY A 243 -18.28 2.09 23.00
N GLU A 244 -19.25 3.00 22.93
CA GLU A 244 -20.56 2.84 23.58
C GLU A 244 -21.35 1.68 22.98
N PHE A 245 -21.14 1.40 21.69
CA PHE A 245 -21.84 0.34 20.97
C PHE A 245 -20.99 -0.93 20.76
N MET A 246 -19.66 -0.87 20.85
CA MET A 246 -18.77 -2.01 20.62
C MET A 246 -17.61 -2.04 21.61
N SER A 247 -17.33 -3.21 22.20
CA SER A 247 -16.29 -3.34 23.22
C SER A 247 -14.86 -3.47 22.69
N ASN A 248 -14.66 -3.76 21.40
CA ASN A 248 -13.35 -4.09 20.83
C ASN A 248 -12.82 -3.03 19.83
N VAL A 249 -13.19 -1.76 20.02
CA VAL A 249 -12.84 -0.66 19.11
C VAL A 249 -11.35 -0.33 19.16
N GLU A 250 -10.71 -0.52 20.31
CA GLU A 250 -9.27 -0.28 20.48
C GLU A 250 -8.43 -1.16 19.54
N GLY A 251 -8.83 -2.41 19.33
CA GLY A 251 -8.20 -3.30 18.35
C GLY A 251 -8.34 -2.81 16.90
N LEU A 252 -9.50 -2.25 16.53
CA LEU A 252 -9.69 -1.65 15.20
C LEU A 252 -8.81 -0.42 15.01
N VAL A 253 -8.68 0.43 16.03
CA VAL A 253 -7.81 1.61 15.96
C VAL A 253 -6.33 1.23 15.91
N ALA A 254 -5.92 0.17 16.64
CA ALA A 254 -4.58 -0.38 16.55
C ALA A 254 -4.29 -0.95 15.15
N ASP A 255 -5.19 -1.76 14.59
CA ASP A 255 -5.07 -2.29 13.23
C ASP A 255 -5.01 -1.17 12.18
N LEU A 256 -5.79 -0.10 12.34
CA LEU A 256 -5.76 1.07 11.44
C LEU A 256 -4.40 1.79 11.50
N LYS A 257 -3.78 1.89 12.68
CA LYS A 257 -2.44 2.47 12.86
C LYS A 257 -1.34 1.56 12.29
N GLU A 258 -1.49 0.24 12.43
CA GLU A 258 -0.50 -0.75 11.96
C GLU A 258 -0.59 -1.04 10.45
N SER A 259 -1.76 -0.89 9.84
CA SER A 259 -2.03 -1.28 8.44
C SER A 259 -1.50 -0.31 7.37
N GLN A 260 -0.69 0.69 7.73
CA GLN A 260 0.17 1.41 6.78
C GLN A 260 1.07 0.38 6.07
N PRO A 261 0.84 0.08 4.77
CA PRO A 261 1.41 -1.11 4.13
C PRO A 261 2.94 -1.07 3.96
N PHE A 262 3.57 0.05 4.33
CA PHE A 262 5.01 0.25 4.45
C PHE A 262 5.33 1.26 5.57
N GLY A 263 4.67 1.16 6.73
CA GLY A 263 4.96 1.98 7.91
C GLY A 263 6.37 1.72 8.44
N MET A 264 7.39 2.27 7.78
CA MET A 264 8.78 2.22 8.21
C MET A 264 9.04 3.40 9.12
N SER A 265 9.37 3.11 10.38
CA SER A 265 10.11 4.08 11.19
C SER A 265 11.52 4.21 10.61
N PHE A 266 12.04 5.41 10.55
CA PHE A 266 13.45 5.65 10.20
C PHE A 266 14.26 5.87 11.48
N PRO A 267 15.59 5.62 11.45
CA PRO A 267 16.45 5.94 12.59
C PRO A 267 16.28 7.38 13.03
N LYS A 268 16.40 7.62 14.34
CA LYS A 268 16.32 8.97 14.89
C LYS A 268 17.36 9.86 14.22
N ASP A 269 16.92 11.05 13.82
CA ASP A 269 17.77 12.02 13.16
C ASP A 269 18.73 12.70 14.16
N ASP A 270 19.95 12.97 13.69
CA ASP A 270 21.01 13.62 14.46
C ASP A 270 21.66 14.71 13.58
N PRO A 271 21.30 16.00 13.78
CA PRO A 271 21.80 17.10 12.97
C PRO A 271 23.32 17.28 12.99
N LYS A 272 24.03 16.71 13.98
CA LYS A 272 25.50 16.81 14.09
C LYS A 272 26.23 15.92 13.10
N LYS A 273 25.57 14.87 12.60
CA LYS A 273 26.16 13.94 11.63
C LYS A 273 26.08 14.50 10.21
N PRO A 274 27.00 14.09 9.32
CA PRO A 274 26.88 14.42 7.91
C PRO A 274 25.58 13.87 7.32
N VAL A 275 25.11 14.54 6.28
CA VAL A 275 23.87 14.17 5.58
C VAL A 275 24.04 12.80 4.93
N HIS A 276 23.14 11.86 5.19
CA HIS A 276 23.20 10.50 4.66
C HIS A 276 21.82 9.87 4.46
N LEU A 277 21.78 8.83 3.63
CA LEU A 277 20.60 7.99 3.43
C LEU A 277 20.50 6.92 4.51
N THR A 278 19.27 6.59 4.89
CA THR A 278 18.99 5.69 6.03
C THR A 278 18.62 4.26 5.63
N ALA A 279 18.27 4.04 4.36
CA ALA A 279 17.78 2.75 3.88
C ALA A 279 18.12 2.52 2.41
N ALA A 280 18.09 1.26 1.98
CA ALA A 280 18.25 0.84 0.60
C ALA A 280 17.33 -0.34 0.25
N LEU A 281 17.13 -0.58 -1.04
CA LEU A 281 16.41 -1.75 -1.54
C LEU A 281 17.40 -2.84 -1.98
N GLY A 282 17.05 -4.09 -1.66
CA GLY A 282 17.78 -5.26 -2.12
C GLY A 282 16.86 -6.42 -2.50
N TYR A 283 17.42 -7.44 -3.14
CA TYR A 283 16.70 -8.64 -3.58
C TYR A 283 17.36 -9.89 -3.01
N LYS A 284 16.57 -10.75 -2.37
CA LYS A 284 17.08 -11.98 -1.75
C LYS A 284 17.58 -12.94 -2.83
N ALA A 285 18.89 -13.15 -2.93
CA ALA A 285 19.46 -14.08 -3.91
C ALA A 285 19.42 -15.52 -3.37
N GLY A 286 20.13 -15.76 -2.27
CA GLY A 286 20.25 -17.08 -1.66
C GLY A 286 21.04 -17.06 -0.38
N MET A 287 21.42 -18.23 0.09
CA MET A 287 22.21 -18.40 1.31
C MET A 287 23.43 -19.26 1.00
N THR A 288 24.51 -19.00 1.73
CA THR A 288 25.72 -19.82 1.71
C THR A 288 26.30 -19.89 3.13
N THR A 289 27.47 -20.49 3.28
CA THR A 289 28.20 -20.57 4.54
C THR A 289 29.54 -19.86 4.40
N ILE A 290 30.03 -19.34 5.52
CA ILE A 290 31.34 -18.73 5.63
C ILE A 290 32.13 -19.41 6.75
N VAL A 291 33.45 -19.28 6.70
CA VAL A 291 34.36 -19.49 7.84
C VAL A 291 34.95 -18.15 8.24
N ARG A 292 35.01 -17.91 9.55
CA ARG A 292 35.70 -16.77 10.12
C ARG A 292 36.27 -17.10 11.48
N ASP A 293 37.23 -16.31 11.93
CA ASP A 293 37.67 -16.34 13.32
C ASP A 293 36.68 -15.55 14.19
N LEU A 294 36.33 -16.12 15.34
CA LEU A 294 35.53 -15.44 16.35
C LEU A 294 36.44 -14.69 17.32
N ASP A 295 36.58 -13.38 17.13
CA ASP A 295 37.26 -12.52 18.09
C ASP A 295 36.27 -11.92 19.10
N ARG A 296 35.90 -12.72 20.11
CA ARG A 296 35.09 -12.25 21.23
C ARG A 296 35.61 -12.72 22.58
N PRO A 297 36.38 -11.90 23.32
CA PRO A 297 36.86 -12.24 24.65
C PRO A 297 35.71 -12.63 25.59
N GLY A 298 35.85 -13.79 26.24
CA GLY A 298 34.84 -14.41 27.11
C GLY A 298 33.89 -15.40 26.43
N ALA A 299 33.92 -15.54 25.10
CA ALA A 299 33.18 -16.59 24.41
C ALA A 299 33.96 -17.92 24.39
N LYS A 300 33.27 -19.06 24.53
CA LYS A 300 33.88 -20.40 24.45
C LYS A 300 34.66 -20.66 23.15
N MET A 301 34.24 -20.00 22.07
CA MET A 301 34.84 -20.12 20.74
C MET A 301 35.78 -18.95 20.40
N HIS A 302 36.21 -18.15 21.38
CA HIS A 302 37.15 -17.05 21.14
C HIS A 302 38.46 -17.56 20.51
N LYS A 303 38.93 -16.88 19.46
CA LYS A 303 40.11 -17.25 18.65
C LYS A 303 40.00 -18.66 18.04
N LYS A 304 38.78 -19.12 17.79
CA LYS A 304 38.51 -20.34 17.03
C LYS A 304 37.76 -20.01 15.76
N GLU A 305 37.99 -20.83 14.75
CA GLU A 305 37.23 -20.80 13.51
C GLU A 305 35.79 -21.26 13.78
N ILE A 306 34.85 -20.50 13.24
CA ILE A 306 33.44 -20.84 13.27
C ILE A 306 32.86 -20.81 11.87
N VAL A 307 31.94 -21.74 11.62
CA VAL A 307 31.14 -21.76 10.40
C VAL A 307 29.80 -21.08 10.68
N GLU A 308 29.44 -20.10 9.86
CA GLU A 308 28.17 -19.39 10.01
C GLU A 308 27.40 -19.37 8.70
N ALA A 309 26.08 -19.55 8.79
CA ALA A 309 25.18 -19.36 7.66
C ALA A 309 25.00 -17.86 7.38
N VAL A 310 24.99 -17.51 6.10
CA VAL A 310 24.83 -16.14 5.62
C VAL A 310 23.76 -16.07 4.53
N THR A 311 23.11 -14.92 4.41
CA THR A 311 22.25 -14.61 3.27
C THR A 311 22.92 -13.58 2.37
N VAL A 312 22.89 -13.83 1.06
CA VAL A 312 23.36 -12.89 0.04
C VAL A 312 22.15 -12.14 -0.53
N ILE A 313 22.25 -10.82 -0.53
CA ILE A 313 21.24 -9.89 -1.01
C ILE A 313 21.86 -9.10 -2.16
N GLU A 314 21.34 -9.25 -3.37
CA GLU A 314 21.78 -8.45 -4.50
C GLU A 314 21.16 -7.05 -4.41
N THR A 315 21.99 -6.03 -4.54
CA THR A 315 21.62 -4.61 -4.39
C THR A 315 22.01 -3.87 -5.66
N PRO A 316 21.19 -3.91 -6.72
CA PRO A 316 21.43 -3.08 -7.89
C PRO A 316 21.38 -1.59 -7.49
N PRO A 317 22.16 -0.71 -8.13
CA PRO A 317 22.17 0.71 -7.80
C PRO A 317 20.77 1.33 -7.81
N MET A 318 20.50 2.19 -6.84
CA MET A 318 19.24 2.93 -6.77
C MET A 318 19.38 4.27 -7.46
N VAL A 319 18.36 4.73 -8.16
CA VAL A 319 18.34 6.07 -8.78
C VAL A 319 17.43 6.96 -7.96
N VAL A 320 17.93 8.12 -7.57
CA VAL A 320 17.17 9.15 -6.87
C VAL A 320 16.40 9.99 -7.88
N VAL A 321 15.08 10.11 -7.70
CA VAL A 321 14.16 10.68 -8.70
C VAL A 321 13.26 11.77 -8.16
N GLY A 322 13.35 12.10 -6.87
CA GLY A 322 12.60 13.18 -6.28
C GLY A 322 12.85 13.33 -4.79
N VAL A 323 12.22 14.34 -4.20
CA VAL A 323 12.25 14.64 -2.77
C VAL A 323 10.84 15.00 -2.29
N VAL A 324 10.52 14.58 -1.07
CA VAL A 324 9.27 14.86 -0.37
C VAL A 324 9.62 15.58 0.92
N GLY A 325 9.00 16.74 1.12
CA GLY A 325 9.06 17.47 2.38
C GLY A 325 7.86 17.15 3.26
N TYR A 326 8.12 16.91 4.55
CA TYR A 326 7.09 16.66 5.56
C TYR A 326 7.09 17.76 6.61
N VAL A 327 5.89 18.24 6.93
CA VAL A 327 5.64 19.20 8.01
C VAL A 327 5.07 18.45 9.21
N GLU A 328 5.57 18.78 10.39
CA GLU A 328 5.00 18.30 11.64
C GLU A 328 3.74 19.08 11.98
N THR A 329 2.64 18.36 12.17
CA THR A 329 1.37 18.92 12.63
C THR A 329 0.96 18.24 13.93
N PRO A 330 0.04 18.80 14.72
CA PRO A 330 -0.46 18.14 15.93
C PRO A 330 -1.07 16.75 15.70
N ARG A 331 -1.45 16.42 14.45
CA ARG A 331 -1.98 15.11 14.04
C ARG A 331 -0.90 14.16 13.50
N GLY A 332 0.37 14.57 13.49
CA GLY A 332 1.50 13.84 12.93
C GLY A 332 2.12 14.49 11.69
N LEU A 333 3.03 13.78 11.03
CA LEU A 333 3.70 14.26 9.82
C LEU A 333 2.73 14.29 8.64
N ARG A 334 2.69 15.43 7.93
CA ARG A 334 1.93 15.62 6.70
C ARG A 334 2.87 15.97 5.56
N SER A 335 2.71 15.33 4.39
CA SER A 335 3.47 15.72 3.20
C SER A 335 3.06 17.13 2.78
N LEU A 336 4.05 18.02 2.65
CA LEU A 336 3.84 19.38 2.16
C LEU A 336 3.82 19.37 0.64
N THR A 337 4.93 18.97 0.04
CA THR A 337 5.17 19.00 -1.40
C THR A 337 6.07 17.83 -1.82
N THR A 338 5.99 17.47 -3.10
CA THR A 338 6.87 16.48 -3.72
C THR A 338 7.45 17.07 -4.99
N VAL A 339 8.77 17.11 -5.05
CA VAL A 339 9.52 17.57 -6.22
C VAL A 339 10.13 16.35 -6.90
N TRP A 340 9.89 16.19 -8.19
CA TRP A 340 10.48 15.14 -9.02
C TRP A 340 11.61 15.68 -9.90
N ALA A 341 12.52 14.79 -10.28
CA ALA A 341 13.55 15.02 -11.29
C ALA A 341 12.94 15.27 -12.68
N GLY A 342 13.75 15.80 -13.61
CA GLY A 342 13.30 16.18 -14.95
C GLY A 342 13.08 14.98 -15.86
N HIS A 343 14.03 14.04 -15.84
CA HIS A 343 14.01 12.84 -16.64
C HIS A 343 13.79 11.59 -15.78
N LEU A 344 12.66 10.91 -16.01
CA LEU A 344 12.32 9.66 -15.34
C LEU A 344 12.42 8.48 -16.31
N SER A 345 13.09 7.42 -15.86
CA SER A 345 13.22 6.17 -16.62
C SER A 345 11.85 5.53 -16.91
N ASP A 346 11.74 4.85 -18.06
CA ASP A 346 10.52 4.12 -18.43
C ASP A 346 10.18 3.01 -17.44
N ASP A 347 11.19 2.43 -16.81
CA ASP A 347 11.03 1.38 -15.81
C ASP A 347 10.36 1.89 -14.52
N LEU A 348 10.67 3.13 -14.12
CA LEU A 348 9.93 3.84 -13.08
C LEU A 348 8.54 4.25 -13.56
N LYS A 349 8.40 4.76 -14.79
CA LYS A 349 7.07 5.15 -15.31
C LYS A 349 6.10 3.97 -15.31
N ARG A 350 6.57 2.73 -15.53
CA ARG A 350 5.77 1.49 -15.38
C ARG A 350 5.14 1.35 -14.00
N ARG A 351 5.70 1.97 -12.95
CA ARG A 351 5.13 1.97 -11.59
C ARG A 351 3.70 2.51 -11.58
N PHE A 352 3.47 3.57 -12.35
CA PHE A 352 2.22 4.34 -12.42
C PHE A 352 1.16 3.71 -13.33
N TYR A 353 1.46 2.56 -13.95
CA TYR A 353 0.53 1.84 -14.80
C TYR A 353 0.32 0.41 -14.30
N LYS A 354 -0.91 -0.09 -14.41
CA LYS A 354 -1.19 -1.52 -14.29
C LYS A 354 -0.76 -2.26 -15.57
N ASN A 355 -1.13 -1.71 -16.73
CA ASN A 355 -0.83 -2.27 -18.05
C ASN A 355 0.00 -1.29 -18.90
N TRP A 356 1.32 -1.43 -18.90
CA TRP A 356 2.23 -0.54 -19.64
C TRP A 356 1.97 -0.53 -21.15
N TYR A 357 1.82 -1.71 -21.77
CA TYR A 357 1.73 -1.86 -23.22
C TYR A 357 0.41 -1.36 -23.81
N LYS A 358 -0.68 -1.35 -23.02
CA LYS A 358 -1.99 -0.80 -23.45
C LYS A 358 -2.12 0.69 -23.13
N SER A 359 -1.17 1.28 -22.41
CA SER A 359 -1.24 2.68 -21.99
C SER A 359 -0.61 3.60 -23.02
N LYS A 360 -1.08 4.86 -23.07
CA LYS A 360 -0.46 5.94 -23.86
C LYS A 360 0.86 6.46 -23.24
N LYS A 361 1.30 5.91 -22.11
CA LYS A 361 2.56 6.25 -21.40
C LYS A 361 2.75 7.75 -21.12
N LYS A 362 1.67 8.46 -20.76
CA LYS A 362 1.66 9.92 -20.53
C LYS A 362 2.09 10.36 -19.11
N ALA A 363 2.73 9.50 -18.33
CA ALA A 363 3.12 9.83 -16.96
C ALA A 363 4.29 10.81 -17.01
N PHE A 364 4.24 11.86 -16.19
CA PHE A 364 5.24 12.93 -16.10
C PHE A 364 5.49 13.76 -17.37
N THR A 365 4.72 13.58 -18.45
CA THR A 365 4.95 14.36 -19.70
C THR A 365 4.72 15.86 -19.52
N LYS A 366 3.72 16.26 -18.73
CA LYS A 366 3.51 17.67 -18.37
C LYS A 366 4.56 18.18 -17.38
N TYR A 367 5.02 17.31 -16.48
CA TYR A 367 5.98 17.67 -15.45
C TYR A 367 7.38 17.90 -16.05
N ALA A 368 7.79 17.07 -17.02
CA ALA A 368 9.01 17.27 -17.79
C ALA A 368 9.03 18.61 -18.54
N LYS A 369 7.87 19.09 -19.03
CA LYS A 369 7.77 20.43 -19.64
C LYS A 369 8.05 21.55 -18.65
N LYS A 370 7.61 21.43 -17.39
CA LYS A 370 7.91 22.44 -16.34
C LYS A 370 9.41 22.59 -16.07
N HIS A 371 10.16 21.49 -16.17
CA HIS A 371 11.62 21.51 -16.12
C HIS A 371 12.23 22.20 -17.35
N ALA A 372 11.68 21.96 -18.54
CA ALA A 372 12.11 22.61 -19.77
C ALA A 372 11.79 24.12 -19.80
N ASP A 373 10.68 24.55 -19.20
CA ASP A 373 10.22 25.96 -19.14
C ASP A 373 10.94 26.78 -18.04
N GLY A 374 12.18 26.41 -17.69
CA GLY A 374 13.06 27.18 -16.80
C GLY A 374 12.98 26.84 -15.30
N GLY A 375 12.22 25.81 -14.89
CA GLY A 375 12.32 25.20 -13.56
C GLY A 375 11.97 26.08 -12.34
N LYS A 376 11.48 27.31 -12.54
CA LYS A 376 11.21 28.27 -11.44
C LYS A 376 10.23 27.74 -10.40
N GLU A 377 9.17 27.05 -10.84
CA GLU A 377 8.21 26.41 -9.94
C GLU A 377 8.88 25.36 -9.05
N ILE A 378 9.82 24.59 -9.61
CA ILE A 378 10.52 23.53 -8.88
C ILE A 378 11.48 24.11 -7.84
N ALA A 379 12.23 25.15 -8.21
CA ALA A 379 13.10 25.87 -7.27
C ALA A 379 12.28 26.46 -6.11
N HIS A 380 11.12 27.07 -6.40
CA HIS A 380 10.21 27.58 -5.38
C HIS A 380 9.70 26.46 -4.44
N GLU A 381 9.35 25.29 -4.98
CA GLU A 381 8.91 24.17 -4.15
C GLU A 381 10.05 23.58 -3.29
N LEU A 382 11.30 23.58 -3.77
CA LEU A 382 12.47 23.20 -2.97
C LEU A 382 12.71 24.19 -1.82
N GLU A 383 12.64 25.50 -2.09
CA GLU A 383 12.75 26.53 -1.05
C GLU A 383 11.61 26.44 -0.03
N ARG A 384 10.40 26.09 -0.48
CA ARG A 384 9.27 25.83 0.41
C ARG A 384 9.54 24.64 1.34
N ILE A 385 10.20 23.59 0.86
CA ILE A 385 10.63 22.47 1.70
C ILE A 385 11.65 22.94 2.73
N LYS A 386 12.67 23.71 2.32
CA LYS A 386 13.69 24.25 3.23
C LYS A 386 13.09 25.08 4.36
N LYS A 387 12.04 25.87 4.06
CA LYS A 387 11.43 26.80 5.01
C LYS A 387 10.47 26.14 6.01
N TYR A 388 9.63 25.20 5.56
CA TYR A 388 8.50 24.73 6.38
C TYR A 388 8.63 23.28 6.87
N CYS A 389 9.42 22.44 6.20
CA CYS A 389 9.46 21.02 6.51
C CYS A 389 10.42 20.70 7.64
N THR A 390 10.04 19.75 8.50
CA THR A 390 10.91 19.21 9.56
C THR A 390 11.65 17.96 9.12
N VAL A 391 11.03 17.16 8.23
CA VAL A 391 11.59 15.91 7.73
C VAL A 391 11.66 15.93 6.21
N VAL A 392 12.78 15.47 5.66
CA VAL A 392 13.02 15.38 4.22
C VAL A 392 13.24 13.92 3.84
N ARG A 393 12.55 13.45 2.81
CA ARG A 393 12.71 12.09 2.28
C ARG A 393 12.98 12.13 0.79
N VAL A 394 13.92 11.33 0.34
CA VAL A 394 14.23 11.14 -1.06
C VAL A 394 13.38 10.02 -1.64
N LEU A 395 12.85 10.22 -2.84
CA LEU A 395 12.22 9.18 -3.65
C LEU A 395 13.32 8.49 -4.46
N ALA A 396 13.58 7.22 -4.16
CA ALA A 396 14.56 6.42 -4.87
C ALA A 396 13.92 5.15 -5.43
N HIS A 397 14.38 4.72 -6.61
CA HIS A 397 13.96 3.45 -7.18
C HIS A 397 15.13 2.53 -7.50
N SER A 398 14.94 1.22 -7.27
CA SER A 398 15.93 0.21 -7.66
C SER A 398 15.94 -0.02 -9.17
N GLN A 399 17.09 -0.39 -9.73
CA GLN A 399 17.21 -0.80 -11.14
C GLN A 399 17.02 -2.29 -11.35
N ILE A 400 15.76 -2.75 -11.39
CA ILE A 400 15.43 -4.18 -11.43
C ILE A 400 15.91 -4.90 -12.70
N ARG A 401 16.06 -4.21 -13.85
CA ARG A 401 16.56 -4.83 -15.08
C ARG A 401 18.01 -5.29 -15.00
N LYS A 402 18.81 -4.69 -14.09
CA LYS A 402 20.19 -5.13 -13.85
C LYS A 402 20.22 -6.48 -13.10
N THR A 403 19.10 -6.92 -12.52
CA THR A 403 18.98 -8.21 -11.82
C THR A 403 18.49 -9.33 -12.77
N PRO A 404 18.70 -10.62 -12.46
CA PRO A 404 18.20 -11.75 -13.26
C PRO A 404 16.67 -11.94 -13.19
N LEU A 405 15.93 -10.97 -12.66
CA LEU A 405 14.48 -11.05 -12.46
C LEU A 405 13.72 -10.72 -13.75
N LYS A 406 12.63 -11.46 -14.01
CA LYS A 406 11.73 -11.20 -15.16
C LYS A 406 10.92 -9.91 -15.01
N GLN A 407 10.82 -9.37 -13.80
CA GLN A 407 10.02 -8.19 -13.50
C GLN A 407 10.70 -6.93 -14.05
N LYS A 408 9.96 -6.14 -14.85
CA LYS A 408 10.45 -4.86 -15.41
C LYS A 408 9.99 -3.63 -14.64
N LYS A 409 8.95 -3.78 -13.80
CA LYS A 409 8.37 -2.70 -12.99
C LYS A 409 9.27 -2.45 -11.78
N THR A 410 9.81 -1.25 -11.62
CA THR A 410 10.73 -0.96 -10.51
C THR A 410 10.00 -0.77 -9.19
N HIS A 411 10.78 -0.88 -8.11
CA HIS A 411 10.34 -0.55 -6.76
C HIS A 411 10.77 0.88 -6.45
N LEU A 412 9.79 1.73 -6.15
CA LEU A 412 9.96 3.12 -5.70
C LEU A 412 9.71 3.15 -4.19
N MET A 413 10.59 3.83 -3.46
CA MET A 413 10.55 3.93 -2.00
C MET A 413 10.95 5.34 -1.57
N GLU A 414 10.33 5.84 -0.50
CA GLU A 414 10.83 6.99 0.23
C GLU A 414 11.94 6.55 1.20
N ILE A 415 13.06 7.26 1.18
CA ILE A 415 14.20 7.06 2.08
C ILE A 415 14.42 8.36 2.83
N GLN A 416 14.37 8.33 4.17
CA GLN A 416 14.63 9.52 4.96
C GLN A 416 16.10 9.93 4.89
N VAL A 417 16.32 11.23 4.74
CA VAL A 417 17.64 11.84 4.79
C VAL A 417 17.89 12.35 6.21
N ASN A 418 18.91 11.83 6.87
CA ASN A 418 19.30 12.21 8.22
C ASN A 418 20.62 12.97 8.21
N GLY A 419 20.89 13.77 9.24
CA GLY A 419 22.09 14.58 9.37
C GLY A 419 21.93 16.02 8.88
N GLY A 420 22.78 16.92 9.39
CA GLY A 420 22.82 18.33 8.99
C GLY A 420 21.53 19.12 9.23
N SER A 421 21.50 20.33 8.66
CA SER A 421 20.31 21.18 8.63
C SER A 421 19.31 20.70 7.56
N ILE A 422 18.05 21.15 7.65
CA ILE A 422 17.03 20.85 6.64
C ILE A 422 17.46 21.34 5.25
N ALA A 423 18.10 22.51 5.16
CA ALA A 423 18.63 23.02 3.89
C ALA A 423 19.66 22.05 3.28
N ASN A 424 20.63 21.61 4.08
CA ASN A 424 21.65 20.65 3.63
C ASN A 424 21.02 19.34 3.15
N LYS A 425 19.93 18.87 3.77
CA LYS A 425 19.19 17.67 3.34
C LYS A 425 18.50 17.86 1.99
N VAL A 426 17.91 19.03 1.76
CA VAL A 426 17.27 19.36 0.48
C VAL A 426 18.31 19.47 -0.62
N ASP A 427 19.43 20.15 -0.36
CA ASP A 427 20.51 20.32 -1.32
C ASP A 427 21.15 18.97 -1.67
N PHE A 428 21.42 18.13 -0.66
CA PHE A 428 21.85 16.74 -0.87
C PHE A 428 20.85 15.95 -1.72
N ALA A 429 19.54 16.13 -1.51
CA ALA A 429 18.53 15.44 -2.29
C ALA A 429 18.50 15.91 -3.76
N SER A 430 18.55 17.23 -4.01
CA SER A 430 18.56 17.80 -5.36
C SER A 430 19.84 17.45 -6.12
N ASP A 431 21.00 17.48 -5.46
CA ASP A 431 22.29 17.16 -6.07
C ASP A 431 22.37 15.70 -6.51
N ASN A 432 21.60 14.82 -5.88
CA ASN A 432 21.53 13.40 -6.22
C ASN A 432 20.42 13.07 -7.24
N PHE A 433 19.65 14.05 -7.74
CA PHE A 433 18.65 13.77 -8.78
C PHE A 433 19.28 13.12 -10.01
N GLU A 434 18.64 12.04 -10.47
CA GLU A 434 19.03 11.23 -11.63
C GLU A 434 20.37 10.50 -11.50
N LYS A 435 21.04 10.60 -10.34
CA LYS A 435 22.29 9.90 -10.05
C LYS A 435 22.04 8.54 -9.42
N GLU A 436 22.98 7.62 -9.68
CA GLU A 436 23.01 6.30 -9.06
C GLU A 436 23.63 6.38 -7.66
N VAL A 437 22.93 5.81 -6.68
CA VAL A 437 23.36 5.63 -5.30
C VAL A 437 23.68 4.15 -5.09
N ASN A 438 24.96 3.89 -4.84
CA ASN A 438 25.47 2.55 -4.58
C ASN A 438 25.32 2.18 -3.10
N ILE A 439 25.24 0.88 -2.83
CA ILE A 439 25.01 0.38 -1.46
C ILE A 439 26.15 0.74 -0.49
N HIS A 440 27.38 0.83 -1.01
CA HIS A 440 28.58 1.25 -0.27
C HIS A 440 28.50 2.67 0.29
N SER A 441 27.66 3.54 -0.27
CA SER A 441 27.47 4.91 0.24
C SER A 441 26.50 4.97 1.43
N ILE A 442 25.76 3.89 1.69
CA ILE A 442 24.69 3.85 2.70
C ILE A 442 25.14 3.00 3.89
N PHE A 443 25.69 1.83 3.62
CA PHE A 443 26.10 0.87 4.65
C PHE A 443 27.59 0.62 4.61
N GLU A 444 28.14 0.35 5.79
CA GLU A 444 29.53 -0.03 5.97
C GLU A 444 29.65 -1.53 6.27
N GLN A 445 30.83 -2.10 5.99
CA GLN A 445 31.15 -3.43 6.48
C GLN A 445 31.17 -3.40 8.01
N ASP A 446 30.75 -4.50 8.65
CA ASP A 446 30.61 -4.60 10.09
C ASP A 446 29.51 -3.72 10.71
N GLU A 447 28.69 -3.03 9.93
CA GLU A 447 27.52 -2.34 10.47
C GLU A 447 26.41 -3.37 10.84
N MET A 448 25.58 -3.00 11.81
CA MET A 448 24.35 -3.71 12.15
C MET A 448 23.16 -3.06 11.44
N ILE A 449 22.42 -3.86 10.67
CA ILE A 449 21.28 -3.39 9.88
C ILE A 449 20.00 -4.14 10.24
N ASP A 450 18.88 -3.52 9.93
CA ASP A 450 17.56 -4.12 9.99
C ASP A 450 17.09 -4.50 8.59
N VAL A 451 16.45 -5.67 8.48
CA VAL A 451 15.89 -6.16 7.22
C VAL A 451 14.37 -6.21 7.33
N ILE A 452 13.71 -5.37 6.55
CA ILE A 452 12.26 -5.28 6.48
C ILE A 452 11.80 -6.02 5.22
N ALA A 453 11.02 -7.09 5.40
CA ALA A 453 10.49 -7.85 4.28
C ALA A 453 9.19 -8.57 4.65
N VAL A 454 8.55 -9.10 3.62
CA VAL A 454 7.37 -9.97 3.77
C VAL A 454 7.80 -11.43 3.83
N THR A 455 7.30 -12.19 4.80
CA THR A 455 7.67 -13.60 4.98
C THR A 455 7.19 -14.50 3.84
N LYS A 456 7.72 -15.72 3.75
CA LYS A 456 7.23 -16.73 2.79
C LYS A 456 5.77 -17.05 3.12
N GLY A 457 4.88 -16.89 2.15
CA GLY A 457 3.49 -17.33 2.27
C GLY A 457 3.39 -18.85 2.37
N ARG A 458 2.59 -19.35 3.30
CA ARG A 458 2.28 -20.77 3.48
C ARG A 458 0.79 -21.07 3.27
N GLY A 459 -0.02 -20.05 2.97
CA GLY A 459 -1.44 -20.19 2.69
C GLY A 459 -2.26 -20.38 3.96
N PHE A 460 -3.36 -21.13 3.86
CA PHE A 460 -4.19 -21.48 5.02
C PHE A 460 -3.56 -22.67 5.75
N ASN A 461 -3.20 -22.48 7.01
CA ASN A 461 -2.61 -23.50 7.86
C ASN A 461 -3.53 -23.85 9.04
N GLY A 462 -3.50 -25.13 9.41
CA GLY A 462 -4.14 -25.63 10.63
C GLY A 462 -3.47 -25.08 11.89
N VAL A 463 -4.18 -25.13 13.01
CA VAL A 463 -3.77 -24.51 14.28
C VAL A 463 -2.42 -25.02 14.81
N THR A 464 -2.11 -26.30 14.62
CA THR A 464 -0.83 -26.91 15.03
C THR A 464 0.35 -26.33 14.26
N SER A 465 0.27 -26.24 12.93
CA SER A 465 1.38 -25.73 12.12
C SER A 465 1.55 -24.21 12.24
N ARG A 466 0.45 -23.47 12.42
CA ARG A 466 0.44 -22.01 12.51
C ARG A 466 0.95 -21.50 13.86
N TRP A 467 0.51 -22.13 14.96
CA TRP A 467 0.78 -21.65 16.33
C TRP A 467 1.67 -22.58 17.15
N GLY A 468 2.07 -23.74 16.62
CA GLY A 468 2.90 -24.70 17.35
C GLY A 468 2.18 -25.44 18.48
N THR A 469 0.84 -25.50 18.47
CA THR A 469 0.06 -26.18 19.52
C THR A 469 0.39 -27.67 19.60
N LYS A 470 0.36 -28.24 20.81
CA LYS A 470 0.61 -29.68 21.02
C LYS A 470 -0.46 -30.51 20.30
N LYS A 471 -0.05 -31.53 19.55
CA LYS A 471 -0.97 -32.49 18.92
C LYS A 471 -1.69 -33.30 20.00
N LEU A 472 -2.97 -33.58 19.79
CA LEU A 472 -3.76 -34.42 20.70
C LEU A 472 -3.36 -35.90 20.57
N PRO A 473 -3.71 -36.75 21.55
CA PRO A 473 -3.43 -38.19 21.47
C PRO A 473 -3.96 -38.83 20.19
N ARG A 474 -3.27 -39.86 19.68
CA ARG A 474 -3.60 -40.51 18.39
C ARG A 474 -5.04 -41.05 18.33
N LYS A 475 -5.61 -41.47 19.46
CA LYS A 475 -6.98 -41.99 19.58
C LYS A 475 -8.05 -40.90 19.69
N THR A 476 -7.69 -39.63 19.54
CA THR A 476 -8.67 -38.53 19.63
C THR A 476 -9.66 -38.57 18.46
N HIS A 477 -10.95 -38.67 18.79
CA HIS A 477 -12.00 -38.66 17.79
C HIS A 477 -12.09 -37.30 17.06
N LYS A 478 -12.44 -37.32 15.76
CA LYS A 478 -12.50 -36.16 14.86
C LYS A 478 -11.16 -35.42 14.69
N GLY A 479 -10.03 -36.13 14.78
CA GLY A 479 -8.71 -35.63 14.41
C GLY A 479 -7.87 -35.04 15.56
N LEU A 480 -6.55 -35.14 15.40
CA LEU A 480 -5.55 -34.81 16.43
C LEU A 480 -4.84 -33.46 16.26
N ARG A 481 -5.00 -32.79 15.11
CA ARG A 481 -4.33 -31.52 14.76
C ARG A 481 -5.24 -30.31 15.00
N LYS A 482 -5.87 -30.29 16.17
CA LYS A 482 -6.82 -29.26 16.61
C LYS A 482 -6.54 -28.88 18.06
N VAL A 483 -7.05 -27.73 18.48
CA VAL A 483 -7.13 -27.38 19.90
C VAL A 483 -8.37 -28.05 20.48
N ALA A 484 -8.24 -28.70 21.64
CA ALA A 484 -9.36 -29.42 22.26
C ALA A 484 -10.39 -28.47 22.87
N CYS A 485 -9.96 -27.57 23.76
CA CYS A 485 -10.81 -26.58 24.40
C CYS A 485 -10.54 -25.19 23.81
N ILE A 486 -11.54 -24.55 23.23
CA ILE A 486 -11.43 -23.22 22.60
C ILE A 486 -11.75 -22.07 23.55
N GLY A 487 -12.14 -22.35 24.79
CA GLY A 487 -12.51 -21.35 25.79
C GLY A 487 -13.35 -21.97 26.91
N ALA A 488 -13.40 -21.31 28.06
CA ALA A 488 -14.33 -21.63 29.14
C ALA A 488 -15.77 -21.25 28.74
N TRP A 489 -16.76 -21.65 29.56
CA TRP A 489 -18.16 -21.27 29.33
C TRP A 489 -18.36 -19.75 29.36
N HIS A 490 -17.75 -19.09 30.34
CA HIS A 490 -17.80 -17.64 30.50
C HIS A 490 -16.41 -17.06 30.22
N PRO A 491 -16.26 -16.07 29.31
CA PRO A 491 -17.32 -15.38 28.55
C PRO A 491 -17.87 -16.24 27.39
N SER A 492 -19.13 -15.99 26.99
CA SER A 492 -19.84 -16.77 25.94
C SER A 492 -19.40 -16.43 24.50
N HIS A 493 -18.11 -16.21 24.30
CA HIS A 493 -17.48 -16.04 23.00
C HIS A 493 -16.03 -16.55 23.05
N VAL A 494 -15.49 -16.93 21.89
CA VAL A 494 -14.09 -17.34 21.78
C VAL A 494 -13.21 -16.09 21.80
N GLN A 495 -12.28 -16.04 22.76
CA GLN A 495 -11.31 -14.95 22.83
C GLN A 495 -10.38 -14.95 21.62
N TRP A 496 -9.98 -13.76 21.17
CA TRP A 496 -9.07 -13.59 20.02
C TRP A 496 -7.66 -14.15 20.29
N THR A 497 -7.29 -14.29 21.56
CA THR A 497 -6.03 -14.89 22.02
C THR A 497 -5.94 -16.39 21.72
N VAL A 498 -7.09 -17.05 21.50
CA VAL A 498 -7.14 -18.50 21.28
C VAL A 498 -6.59 -18.82 19.90
N ALA A 499 -5.64 -19.77 19.86
CA ALA A 499 -5.05 -20.22 18.62
C ALA A 499 -6.10 -20.84 17.68
N ARG A 500 -6.20 -20.31 16.45
CA ARG A 500 -7.11 -20.79 15.40
C ARG A 500 -6.39 -21.04 14.08
N ALA A 501 -6.93 -21.94 13.26
CA ALA A 501 -6.50 -22.10 11.87
C ALA A 501 -6.67 -20.79 11.09
N GLY A 502 -5.88 -20.58 10.05
CA GLY A 502 -5.93 -19.36 9.25
C GLY A 502 -4.66 -19.14 8.44
N GLN A 503 -4.50 -17.94 7.91
CA GLN A 503 -3.32 -17.58 7.13
C GLN A 503 -2.04 -17.70 7.97
N ASP A 504 -1.04 -18.37 7.41
CA ASP A 504 0.33 -18.41 7.92
C ASP A 504 1.31 -17.93 6.84
N GLY A 505 2.17 -17.01 7.24
CA GLY A 505 3.13 -16.38 6.35
C GLY A 505 2.51 -15.31 5.44
N TYR A 506 3.39 -14.68 4.64
CA TYR A 506 3.08 -13.45 3.90
C TYR A 506 2.76 -12.27 4.83
N HIS A 507 3.37 -12.26 6.02
CA HIS A 507 3.28 -11.17 6.99
C HIS A 507 4.45 -10.21 6.80
N HIS A 508 4.21 -8.93 7.05
CA HIS A 508 5.28 -7.95 7.18
C HIS A 508 6.07 -8.20 8.47
N ARG A 509 7.40 -8.23 8.37
CA ARG A 509 8.31 -8.40 9.51
C ARG A 509 9.53 -7.51 9.37
N THR A 510 9.90 -6.88 10.48
CA THR A 510 11.18 -6.21 10.66
C THR A 510 12.09 -7.16 11.43
N SER A 511 13.08 -7.72 10.74
CA SER A 511 14.10 -8.57 11.35
C SER A 511 15.28 -7.67 11.71
N VAL A 512 15.51 -7.49 13.01
CA VAL A 512 16.48 -6.52 13.51
C VAL A 512 17.86 -7.14 13.72
N ASN A 513 18.89 -6.30 13.75
CA ASN A 513 20.23 -6.66 14.22
C ASN A 513 20.96 -7.73 13.38
N HIS A 514 20.92 -7.60 12.05
CA HIS A 514 21.76 -8.38 11.15
C HIS A 514 23.11 -7.70 10.95
N LYS A 515 24.20 -8.41 11.25
CA LYS A 515 25.56 -7.92 10.98
C LYS A 515 25.87 -8.05 9.49
N VAL A 516 26.39 -7.00 8.88
CA VAL A 516 26.93 -7.02 7.52
C VAL A 516 28.34 -7.58 7.56
N TYR A 517 28.57 -8.73 6.94
CA TYR A 517 29.89 -9.39 6.88
C TYR A 517 30.72 -8.94 5.71
N ARG A 518 30.08 -8.61 4.59
CA ARG A 518 30.77 -8.08 3.42
C ARG A 518 29.79 -7.30 2.57
N ILE A 519 30.29 -6.22 1.99
CA ILE A 519 29.64 -5.53 0.87
C ILE A 519 30.57 -5.76 -0.32
N GLY A 520 30.11 -6.55 -1.29
CA GLY A 520 30.91 -6.91 -2.46
C GLY A 520 30.49 -6.11 -3.68
N LYS A 521 31.48 -5.69 -4.48
CA LYS A 521 31.25 -5.02 -5.77
C LYS A 521 30.93 -6.04 -6.86
N GLY A 522 29.95 -5.72 -7.71
CA GLY A 522 29.53 -6.59 -8.82
C GLY A 522 30.62 -6.79 -9.88
N ASP A 523 31.40 -5.74 -10.17
CA ASP A 523 32.41 -5.72 -11.25
C ASP A 523 33.70 -6.49 -10.92
N LYS A 524 33.84 -6.95 -9.68
CA LYS A 524 35.05 -7.61 -9.18
C LYS A 524 34.94 -9.13 -9.27
N ASP A 525 35.82 -9.74 -10.07
CA ASP A 525 35.90 -11.20 -10.24
C ASP A 525 36.39 -11.94 -8.98
N ASP A 526 36.91 -11.21 -7.99
CA ASP A 526 37.40 -11.72 -6.71
C ASP A 526 36.45 -11.40 -5.52
N ASN A 527 35.22 -10.96 -5.77
CA ASN A 527 34.33 -10.45 -4.72
C ASN A 527 33.93 -11.45 -3.62
N ALA A 528 34.12 -12.76 -3.83
CA ALA A 528 33.95 -13.80 -2.81
C ALA A 528 35.27 -14.45 -2.36
N SER A 529 36.40 -13.96 -2.83
CA SER A 529 37.72 -14.42 -2.39
C SER A 529 38.10 -13.74 -1.07
N THR A 530 38.97 -14.38 -0.30
CA THR A 530 39.53 -13.85 0.95
C THR A 530 41.05 -13.85 0.86
N ASP A 531 41.74 -13.22 1.79
CA ASP A 531 43.21 -13.20 1.81
C ASP A 531 43.83 -14.60 1.99
N PHE A 532 43.02 -15.55 2.46
CA PHE A 532 43.38 -16.96 2.64
C PHE A 532 43.06 -17.82 1.40
N ASP A 533 42.23 -17.33 0.48
CA ASP A 533 41.89 -18.06 -0.74
C ASP A 533 42.97 -17.83 -1.82
N ILE A 534 43.55 -18.91 -2.34
CA ILE A 534 44.53 -18.85 -3.44
C ILE A 534 43.82 -18.57 -4.78
N THR A 535 42.59 -19.06 -4.93
CA THR A 535 41.83 -18.95 -6.18
C THR A 535 40.83 -17.81 -6.14
N LYS A 536 40.75 -17.06 -7.24
CA LYS A 536 39.73 -16.02 -7.41
C LYS A 536 38.37 -16.68 -7.61
N LYS A 537 37.39 -16.27 -6.82
CA LYS A 537 36.00 -16.72 -6.91
C LYS A 537 35.02 -15.57 -6.76
N THR A 538 33.91 -15.68 -7.47
CA THR A 538 32.76 -14.77 -7.37
C THR A 538 31.70 -15.34 -6.45
N ILE A 539 30.85 -14.49 -5.88
CA ILE A 539 29.82 -14.89 -4.91
C ILE A 539 28.76 -15.83 -5.50
N THR A 540 28.65 -15.88 -6.83
CA THR A 540 27.70 -16.75 -7.52
C THR A 540 28.16 -18.20 -7.42
N PRO A 541 27.41 -19.10 -6.76
CA PRO A 541 27.81 -20.48 -6.63
C PRO A 541 27.82 -21.21 -7.97
N LEU A 542 28.50 -22.36 -8.06
CA LEU A 542 28.50 -23.18 -9.28
C LEU A 542 27.08 -23.51 -9.78
N GLY A 543 26.76 -23.05 -10.99
CA GLY A 543 25.45 -23.17 -11.63
C GLY A 543 24.45 -22.05 -11.26
N GLY A 544 24.86 -21.08 -10.44
CA GLY A 544 24.03 -19.97 -9.97
C GLY A 544 23.29 -20.24 -8.66
N PHE A 545 22.65 -19.22 -8.11
CA PHE A 545 21.77 -19.40 -6.96
C PHE A 545 20.47 -20.11 -7.38
N PRO A 546 20.06 -21.20 -6.70
CA PRO A 546 18.89 -21.97 -7.12
C PRO A 546 17.62 -21.13 -7.09
N ARG A 547 16.91 -21.08 -8.22
CA ARG A 547 15.72 -20.24 -8.44
C ARG A 547 16.00 -18.74 -8.30
N TYR A 548 17.22 -18.26 -8.42
CA TYR A 548 17.53 -16.83 -8.53
C TYR A 548 18.27 -16.54 -9.83
N GLY A 549 19.43 -17.17 -10.01
CA GLY A 549 20.35 -16.94 -11.13
C GLY A 549 21.71 -16.49 -10.64
N GLU A 550 22.47 -15.87 -11.53
CA GLU A 550 23.76 -15.27 -11.26
C GLU A 550 23.59 -13.88 -10.61
N ILE A 551 24.50 -13.52 -9.71
CA ILE A 551 24.59 -12.17 -9.15
C ILE A 551 25.64 -11.42 -9.97
N LYS A 552 25.24 -10.29 -10.56
CA LYS A 552 26.12 -9.44 -11.37
C LYS A 552 26.32 -8.05 -10.77
N ASN A 553 25.41 -7.63 -9.88
CA ASN A 553 25.50 -6.34 -9.22
C ASN A 553 26.21 -6.44 -7.88
N ASP A 554 26.42 -5.28 -7.25
CA ASP A 554 26.82 -5.20 -5.85
C ASP A 554 25.89 -6.03 -4.96
N PHE A 555 26.43 -6.56 -3.87
CA PHE A 555 25.68 -7.36 -2.92
C PHE A 555 26.06 -7.07 -1.49
N VAL A 556 25.12 -7.35 -0.59
CA VAL A 556 25.33 -7.35 0.85
C VAL A 556 25.22 -8.78 1.36
N MET A 557 26.24 -9.23 2.07
CA MET A 557 26.23 -10.50 2.78
C MET A 557 25.94 -10.25 4.25
N VAL A 558 24.83 -10.81 4.73
CA VAL A 558 24.36 -10.63 6.11
C VAL A 558 24.40 -11.91 6.91
N LYS A 559 24.68 -11.79 8.20
CA LYS A 559 24.66 -12.90 9.15
C LYS A 559 23.26 -13.55 9.22
N GLY A 560 23.25 -14.87 9.10
CA GLY A 560 22.08 -15.71 9.33
C GLY A 560 21.04 -15.63 8.21
N SER A 561 19.80 -16.00 8.56
CA SER A 561 18.67 -15.98 7.64
C SER A 561 17.84 -14.71 7.80
N ILE A 562 17.39 -14.15 6.69
CA ILE A 562 16.48 -12.99 6.66
C ILE A 562 15.06 -13.42 6.24
N PRO A 563 14.02 -12.63 6.54
CA PRO A 563 12.65 -12.93 6.10
C PRO A 563 12.51 -13.01 4.57
N GLY A 564 11.55 -13.81 4.12
CA GLY A 564 11.13 -13.85 2.71
C GLY A 564 11.75 -14.96 1.87
N VAL A 565 11.17 -15.12 0.67
CA VAL A 565 11.63 -16.06 -0.38
C VAL A 565 12.73 -15.45 -1.25
N LYS A 566 13.45 -16.29 -1.98
CA LYS A 566 14.35 -15.85 -3.07
C LYS A 566 13.60 -14.96 -4.06
N LYS A 567 14.27 -13.99 -4.68
CA LYS A 567 13.73 -12.93 -5.56
C LYS A 567 12.90 -11.84 -4.87
N ARG A 568 12.63 -11.96 -3.56
CA ARG A 568 11.82 -10.98 -2.85
C ARG A 568 12.61 -9.70 -2.64
N VAL A 569 11.97 -8.57 -2.94
CA VAL A 569 12.46 -7.25 -2.56
C VAL A 569 12.39 -7.08 -1.05
N MET A 570 13.42 -6.50 -0.48
CA MET A 570 13.50 -6.14 0.93
C MET A 570 14.03 -4.72 1.06
N THR A 571 13.66 -4.07 2.16
CA THR A 571 14.29 -2.83 2.57
C THR A 571 15.34 -3.14 3.62
N LEU A 572 16.57 -2.74 3.33
CA LEU A 572 17.66 -2.70 4.29
C LEU A 572 17.64 -1.33 4.92
N ARG A 573 17.60 -1.25 6.25
CA ARG A 573 17.55 0.00 7.01
C ARG A 573 18.70 0.01 8.00
N LYS A 574 19.31 1.18 8.24
CA LYS A 574 20.20 1.37 9.38
C LYS A 574 19.45 1.02 10.68
N SER A 575 20.18 0.54 11.68
CA SER A 575 19.55 0.16 12.95
C SER A 575 18.84 1.35 13.60
N MET A 576 17.70 1.07 14.25
CA MET A 576 16.99 2.06 15.07
C MET A 576 17.74 2.41 16.36
N PHE A 577 18.62 1.52 16.80
CA PHE A 577 19.31 1.63 18.08
C PHE A 577 20.82 1.65 17.87
N ILE A 578 21.51 2.42 18.72
CA ILE A 578 22.97 2.39 18.77
C ILE A 578 23.38 1.10 19.46
N HIS A 579 24.16 0.26 18.77
CA HIS A 579 24.63 -0.98 19.34
C HIS A 579 25.95 -0.80 20.09
N THR A 580 25.97 -1.21 21.35
CA THR A 580 27.16 -1.14 22.22
C THR A 580 27.69 -2.53 22.59
N SER A 581 26.97 -3.60 22.23
CA SER A 581 27.37 -4.96 22.59
C SER A 581 28.65 -5.38 21.86
N ARG A 582 29.53 -6.13 22.54
CA ARG A 582 30.76 -6.68 21.93
C ARG A 582 30.47 -7.49 20.66
N LYS A 583 29.36 -8.24 20.65
CA LYS A 583 28.90 -9.00 19.48
C LYS A 583 28.56 -8.10 18.28
N SER A 584 28.02 -6.92 18.55
CA SER A 584 27.62 -5.97 17.51
C SER A 584 28.81 -5.16 16.98
N LEU A 585 29.77 -4.83 17.85
CA LEU A 585 30.96 -4.03 17.50
C LEU A 585 32.15 -4.87 17.00
N GLU A 586 32.03 -6.19 17.03
CA GLU A 586 33.03 -7.13 16.55
C GLU A 586 33.39 -6.85 15.08
N LYS A 587 34.69 -6.73 14.77
CA LYS A 587 35.17 -6.65 13.38
C LYS A 587 35.18 -8.05 12.77
N VAL A 588 34.67 -8.19 11.55
CA VAL A 588 34.53 -9.50 10.91
C VAL A 588 35.56 -9.65 9.81
N GLU A 589 36.52 -10.53 10.06
CA GLU A 589 37.47 -11.01 9.06
C GLU A 589 37.02 -12.38 8.54
N LEU A 590 36.84 -12.50 7.23
CA LEU A 590 36.37 -13.73 6.61
C LEU A 590 37.56 -14.55 6.11
N LYS A 591 37.62 -15.82 6.50
CA LYS A 591 38.63 -16.78 6.05
C LYS A 591 38.21 -17.55 4.81
N TRP A 592 36.91 -17.80 4.65
CA TRP A 592 36.40 -18.56 3.52
C TRP A 592 34.94 -18.24 3.27
N ILE A 593 34.58 -18.18 1.99
CA ILE A 593 33.20 -18.07 1.51
C ILE A 593 32.93 -19.25 0.59
N ASP A 594 31.85 -19.97 0.87
CA ASP A 594 31.47 -21.15 0.09
C ASP A 594 30.78 -20.76 -1.22
N THR A 595 31.38 -21.10 -2.34
CA THR A 595 30.85 -20.93 -3.71
C THR A 595 30.48 -22.27 -4.36
N SER A 596 30.46 -23.36 -3.59
CA SER A 596 30.01 -24.67 -4.08
C SER A 596 28.55 -24.65 -4.53
N SER A 597 28.22 -25.52 -5.50
CA SER A 597 26.86 -25.60 -6.05
C SER A 597 25.80 -25.85 -4.97
N LYS A 598 24.72 -25.05 -5.00
CA LYS A 598 23.59 -25.15 -4.06
C LYS A 598 22.37 -25.87 -4.65
N PHE A 599 22.49 -26.43 -5.85
CA PHE A 599 21.43 -27.25 -6.47
C PHE A 599 21.40 -28.69 -5.94
N GLY A 600 22.50 -29.14 -5.33
CA GLY A 600 22.66 -30.43 -4.67
C GLY A 600 23.82 -30.34 -3.68
N HIS A 601 24.54 -31.44 -3.49
CA HIS A 601 25.76 -31.47 -2.66
C HIS A 601 26.98 -31.12 -3.52
N GLY A 602 27.31 -29.83 -3.62
CA GLY A 602 28.48 -29.36 -4.36
C GLY A 602 29.78 -29.64 -3.60
N GLN A 603 30.73 -30.31 -4.25
CA GLN A 603 32.07 -30.57 -3.70
C GLN A 603 33.11 -29.53 -4.15
N TYR A 604 32.97 -29.01 -5.36
CA TYR A 604 33.90 -28.06 -5.97
C TYR A 604 33.46 -26.61 -5.76
N GLN A 605 34.42 -25.70 -5.58
CA GLN A 605 34.20 -24.26 -5.42
C GLN A 605 34.19 -23.53 -6.77
N THR A 606 35.03 -23.96 -7.71
CA THR A 606 35.16 -23.34 -9.04
C THR A 606 34.96 -24.36 -10.17
N LYS A 607 34.75 -23.86 -11.40
CA LYS A 607 34.57 -24.74 -12.57
C LYS A 607 35.90 -25.41 -12.95
N GLU A 608 36.98 -24.67 -12.74
CA GLU A 608 38.36 -25.04 -13.00
C GLU A 608 38.77 -26.19 -12.06
N GLU A 609 38.47 -26.08 -10.76
CA GLU A 609 38.70 -27.15 -9.78
C GLU A 609 37.94 -28.43 -10.17
N LYS A 610 36.68 -28.29 -10.59
CA LYS A 610 35.88 -29.43 -11.06
C LYS A 610 36.47 -30.07 -12.32
N HIS A 611 36.95 -29.27 -13.27
CA HIS A 611 37.56 -29.78 -14.50
C HIS A 611 38.90 -30.47 -14.21
N GLN A 612 39.73 -29.88 -13.33
CA GLN A 612 41.00 -30.47 -12.90
C GLN A 612 40.79 -31.82 -12.21
N PHE A 613 39.76 -31.96 -11.38
CA PHE A 613 39.46 -33.23 -10.72
C PHE A 613 38.89 -34.29 -11.67
N LEU A 614 37.97 -33.92 -12.57
CA LEU A 614 37.31 -34.86 -13.48
C LEU A 614 38.14 -35.20 -14.73
N GLY A 615 39.13 -34.37 -15.05
CA GLY A 615 39.89 -34.45 -16.29
C GLY A 615 39.06 -34.15 -17.54
N THR A 616 39.60 -34.53 -18.69
CA THR A 616 38.95 -34.39 -19.99
C THR A 616 37.75 -35.33 -20.09
N LEU A 617 36.55 -34.77 -20.21
CA LEU A 617 35.32 -35.56 -20.38
C LEU A 617 34.98 -35.75 -21.85
N LYS A 618 34.15 -36.74 -22.16
CA LYS A 618 33.68 -37.01 -23.53
C LYS A 618 33.07 -35.78 -24.23
N LYS A 619 32.37 -34.93 -23.48
CA LYS A 619 31.78 -33.68 -24.01
C LYS A 619 32.83 -32.63 -24.40
N ASP A 620 34.01 -32.67 -23.78
CA ASP A 620 35.07 -31.71 -24.01
C ASP A 620 35.84 -32.09 -25.30
N MET A 621 35.88 -33.39 -25.64
CA MET A 621 36.44 -33.89 -26.90
C MET A 621 35.63 -33.54 -28.15
N VAL A 622 34.34 -33.18 -28.00
CA VAL A 622 33.46 -32.77 -29.11
C VAL A 622 33.53 -31.26 -29.35
N ALA A 623 34.00 -30.50 -28.35
CA ALA A 623 34.13 -29.05 -28.41
C ALA A 623 35.53 -28.56 -28.81
N ALA A 624 36.51 -29.47 -28.84
CA ALA A 624 37.83 -29.30 -29.45
C ALA A 624 37.75 -29.70 -30.93
#